data_AF-A0A1G0JDR8-F1
#
_entry.id   AF-A0A1G0JDR8-F1
#
_cell.length_a   1.000
_cell.length_b   1.000
_cell.length_c   1.000
_cell.angle_alpha   90.00
_cell.angle_beta   90.00
_cell.angle_gamma   90.00
#
_symmetry.space_group_name_H-M   'P 1'
#
loop_
_entity.id
_entity.type
_entity.pdbx_description
1 polymer ?
#
loop_
_entity_poly.entity_id
_entity_poly.type
_entity_poly.pdbx_seq_one_letter_code
_entity_poly.pdbx_strand_id
1 'polypeptide(L)'
;MTNPTKRLRVFAGPNGSGKSTVIDAIRREKIDDRTIDFGIYINADEIAAKLRSGSFEFSSFQLPPISHQDFVAMALATGLVNDTNFSEADFRSSFRLNALGQFILHEPRWHENLAQIMATVIRERLLIAGSKISFETVFSHESKLDYMRRAKEAGYKIYLYFIAT
;
A
#
# COMPACT_ATOMS: atom_id res chain seq x y z
N MET A 1 -7.57 -29.75 -6.97
CA MET A 1 -8.23 -28.50 -6.53
C MET A 1 -7.53 -27.34 -7.20
N THR A 2 -8.25 -26.37 -7.76
CA THR A 2 -7.65 -25.17 -8.36
C THR A 2 -7.19 -24.20 -7.28
N ASN A 3 -5.88 -23.98 -7.17
CA ASN A 3 -5.32 -22.98 -6.25
C ASN A 3 -5.86 -21.59 -6.66
N PRO A 4 -6.56 -20.84 -5.79
CA PRO A 4 -7.23 -19.59 -6.18
C PRO A 4 -6.23 -18.61 -6.78
N THR A 5 -6.50 -18.14 -8.01
CA THR A 5 -5.52 -17.38 -8.79
C THR A 5 -5.08 -16.12 -8.05
N LYS A 6 -3.79 -16.05 -7.70
CA LYS A 6 -3.14 -14.83 -7.20
C LYS A 6 -3.31 -13.72 -8.24
N ARG A 7 -3.74 -12.54 -7.80
CA ARG A 7 -4.05 -11.40 -8.67
C ARG A 7 -3.47 -10.14 -8.06
N LEU A 8 -2.76 -9.37 -8.89
CA LEU A 8 -2.27 -8.05 -8.57
C LEU A 8 -2.94 -7.04 -9.50
N ARG A 9 -3.51 -5.96 -8.95
CA ARG A 9 -4.02 -4.82 -9.70
C ARG A 9 -3.22 -3.58 -9.35
N VAL A 10 -2.75 -2.87 -10.36
CA VAL A 10 -1.99 -1.62 -10.21
C VAL A 10 -2.76 -0.54 -10.93
N PHE A 11 -3.20 0.47 -10.20
CA PHE A 11 -3.88 1.64 -10.73
C PHE A 11 -2.88 2.80 -10.74
N ALA A 12 -2.40 3.14 -11.93
CA ALA A 12 -1.29 4.05 -12.16
C ALA A 12 -1.78 5.34 -12.82
N GLY A 13 -1.23 6.49 -12.43
CA GLY A 13 -1.54 7.77 -13.05
C GLY A 13 -1.24 8.97 -12.16
N PRO A 14 -1.07 10.19 -12.72
CA PRO A 14 -0.78 11.41 -11.97
C PRO A 14 -1.79 11.71 -10.85
N ASN A 15 -1.42 12.62 -9.94
CA ASN A 15 -2.40 13.20 -9.02
C ASN A 15 -3.42 14.03 -9.82
N GLY A 16 -4.70 13.93 -9.45
CA GLY A 16 -5.80 14.57 -10.18
C GLY A 16 -6.32 13.83 -11.42
N SER A 17 -5.64 12.79 -11.95
CA SER A 17 -6.02 12.14 -13.23
C SER A 17 -7.30 11.27 -13.19
N GLY A 18 -8.14 11.38 -12.15
CA GLY A 18 -9.39 10.63 -12.04
C GLY A 18 -9.26 9.16 -11.60
N LYS A 19 -8.07 8.70 -11.18
CA LYS A 19 -7.80 7.31 -10.74
C LYS A 19 -8.92 6.73 -9.86
N SER A 20 -9.19 7.38 -8.73
CA SER A 20 -10.11 6.89 -7.70
C SER A 20 -11.56 6.88 -8.21
N THR A 21 -11.95 7.83 -9.07
CA THR A 21 -13.26 7.84 -9.76
C THR A 21 -13.46 6.62 -10.66
N VAL A 22 -12.43 6.25 -11.43
CA VAL A 22 -12.44 5.07 -12.31
C VAL A 22 -12.42 3.78 -11.49
N ILE A 23 -11.62 3.72 -10.42
CA ILE A 23 -11.58 2.58 -9.48
C ILE A 23 -12.94 2.34 -8.86
N ASP A 24 -13.62 3.39 -8.39
CA ASP A 24 -14.93 3.29 -7.77
C ASP A 24 -16.05 2.94 -8.76
N ALA A 25 -15.92 3.29 -10.04
CA ALA A 25 -16.77 2.74 -11.09
C ALA A 25 -16.54 1.22 -11.24
N ILE A 26 -15.28 0.79 -11.42
CA ILE A 26 -14.89 -0.63 -11.58
C ILE A 26 -15.27 -1.48 -10.35
N ARG A 27 -15.29 -0.91 -9.14
CA ARG A 27 -15.75 -1.56 -7.90
C ARG A 27 -17.26 -1.79 -7.84
N ARG A 28 -18.05 -0.87 -8.40
CA ARG A 28 -19.53 -0.95 -8.43
C ARG A 28 -20.05 -1.79 -9.60
N GLU A 29 -19.27 -1.87 -10.67
CA GLU A 29 -19.62 -2.61 -11.89
C GLU A 29 -19.87 -4.10 -11.63
N LYS A 30 -20.84 -4.68 -12.34
CA LYS A 30 -21.21 -6.10 -12.23
C LYS A 30 -21.13 -6.78 -13.59
N ILE A 31 -20.39 -7.88 -13.64
CA ILE A 31 -20.31 -8.78 -14.79
C ILE A 31 -20.84 -10.14 -14.33
N ASP A 32 -21.88 -10.66 -14.98
CA ASP A 32 -22.57 -11.90 -14.59
C ASP A 32 -22.97 -11.91 -13.10
N ASP A 33 -23.61 -10.82 -12.66
CA ASP A 33 -23.98 -10.48 -11.27
C ASP A 33 -22.82 -10.40 -10.24
N ARG A 34 -21.57 -10.50 -10.69
CA ARG A 34 -20.37 -10.49 -9.83
C ARG A 34 -19.63 -9.18 -9.96
N THR A 35 -19.28 -8.59 -8.82
CA THR A 35 -18.33 -7.47 -8.76
C THR A 35 -16.91 -7.97 -9.03
N ILE A 36 -16.03 -7.07 -9.48
CA ILE A 36 -14.62 -7.39 -9.66
C ILE A 36 -13.97 -7.59 -8.29
N ASP A 37 -13.31 -8.73 -8.12
CA ASP A 37 -12.49 -9.03 -6.94
C ASP A 37 -11.18 -8.23 -6.98
N PHE A 38 -11.04 -7.25 -6.09
CA PHE A 38 -9.83 -6.43 -5.88
C PHE A 38 -8.87 -7.07 -4.86
N GLY A 39 -9.30 -8.03 -4.05
CA GLY A 39 -8.57 -8.43 -2.85
C GLY A 39 -8.40 -7.28 -1.86
N ILE A 40 -7.24 -7.23 -1.20
CA ILE A 40 -6.89 -6.18 -0.24
C ILE A 40 -6.43 -4.95 -1.02
N TYR A 41 -7.11 -3.82 -0.80
CA TYR A 41 -6.88 -2.55 -1.49
C TYR A 41 -5.99 -1.62 -0.67
N ILE A 42 -5.07 -0.91 -1.33
CA ILE A 42 -4.02 -0.10 -0.71
C ILE A 42 -3.87 1.22 -1.48
N ASN A 43 -4.40 2.30 -0.92
CA ASN A 43 -4.14 3.68 -1.36
C ASN A 43 -3.39 4.41 -0.22
N ALA A 44 -2.41 5.25 -0.56
CA ALA A 44 -1.56 5.93 0.42
C ALA A 44 -2.29 7.09 1.12
N ASP A 45 -3.21 7.77 0.44
CA ASP A 45 -3.99 8.90 0.95
C ASP A 45 -5.04 8.43 1.98
N GLU A 46 -5.65 7.25 1.78
CA GLU A 46 -6.48 6.54 2.76
C GLU A 46 -5.68 6.20 4.03
N ILE A 47 -4.41 5.77 3.88
CA ILE A 47 -3.53 5.48 5.01
C ILE A 47 -3.14 6.77 5.73
N ALA A 48 -2.80 7.83 4.98
CA ALA A 48 -2.51 9.16 5.52
C ALA A 48 -3.71 9.73 6.30
N ALA A 49 -4.94 9.51 5.81
CA ALA A 49 -6.16 9.84 6.54
C ALA A 49 -6.31 9.04 7.84
N LYS A 50 -6.16 7.71 7.80
CA LYS A 50 -6.22 6.83 8.99
C LYS A 50 -5.16 7.17 10.04
N LEU A 51 -3.98 7.62 9.62
CA LEU A 51 -2.92 8.10 10.52
C LEU A 51 -3.31 9.42 11.21
N ARG A 52 -3.85 10.39 10.45
CA ARG A 52 -4.35 11.66 11.02
C ARG A 52 -5.52 11.46 11.99
N SER A 53 -6.35 10.44 11.81
CA SER A 53 -7.44 10.07 12.74
C SER A 53 -7.02 9.10 13.86
N GLY A 54 -5.74 8.72 13.95
CA GLY A 54 -5.24 7.80 14.98
C GLY A 54 -5.80 6.36 14.88
N SER A 55 -6.34 5.98 13.72
CA SER A 55 -7.09 4.75 13.49
C SER A 55 -6.42 3.82 12.48
N PHE A 56 -5.08 3.82 12.43
CA PHE A 56 -4.30 2.94 11.56
C PHE A 56 -3.74 1.73 12.33
N GLU A 57 -4.03 0.55 11.80
CA GLU A 57 -3.52 -0.74 12.27
C GLU A 57 -3.44 -1.75 11.11
N PHE A 58 -2.46 -2.66 11.16
CA PHE A 58 -2.20 -3.63 10.08
C PHE A 58 -3.30 -4.69 9.90
N SER A 59 -4.07 -4.96 10.96
CA SER A 59 -5.29 -5.78 10.96
C SER A 59 -6.32 -5.32 9.93
N SER A 60 -6.41 -4.01 9.67
CA SER A 60 -7.29 -3.45 8.63
C SER A 60 -6.92 -3.86 7.19
N PHE A 61 -5.75 -4.48 7.01
CA PHE A 61 -5.25 -5.06 5.75
C PHE A 61 -5.12 -6.59 5.83
N GLN A 62 -5.81 -7.26 6.77
CA GLN A 62 -5.74 -8.71 7.00
C GLN A 62 -4.33 -9.23 7.35
N LEU A 63 -3.43 -8.34 7.76
CA LEU A 63 -2.09 -8.69 8.23
C LEU A 63 -2.08 -8.78 9.77
N PRO A 64 -1.31 -9.71 10.37
CA PRO A 64 -1.08 -9.68 11.81
C PRO A 64 -0.32 -8.39 12.20
N PRO A 65 -0.39 -7.98 13.48
CA PRO A 65 0.43 -6.91 14.02
C PRO A 65 1.91 -7.05 13.67
N ILE A 66 2.63 -5.94 13.75
CA ILE A 66 4.05 -5.82 13.41
C ILE A 66 4.79 -5.27 14.62
N SER A 67 6.00 -5.76 14.91
CA SER A 67 6.81 -5.13 15.96
C SER A 67 7.37 -3.78 15.48
N HIS A 68 7.70 -2.90 16.41
CA HIS A 68 8.39 -1.65 16.08
C HIS A 68 9.72 -1.91 15.34
N GLN A 69 10.43 -2.99 15.70
CA GLN A 69 11.70 -3.37 15.08
C GLN A 69 11.50 -3.82 13.62
N ASP A 70 10.52 -4.69 13.35
CA ASP A 70 10.25 -5.19 12.00
C ASP A 70 9.73 -4.08 11.07
N PHE A 71 8.90 -3.19 11.61
CA PHE A 71 8.40 -2.04 10.85
C PHE A 71 9.54 -1.09 10.47
N VAL A 72 10.43 -0.74 11.41
CA VAL A 72 11.62 0.08 11.13
C VAL A 72 12.54 -0.61 10.12
N ALA A 73 12.82 -1.91 10.28
CA ALA A 73 13.69 -2.64 9.38
C ALA A 73 13.17 -2.67 7.94
N MET A 74 11.87 -3.00 7.74
CA MET A 74 11.26 -2.97 6.41
C MET A 74 11.10 -1.55 5.86
N ALA A 75 10.84 -0.54 6.70
CA ALA A 75 10.73 0.85 6.28
C ALA A 75 12.04 1.39 5.71
N LEU A 76 13.16 1.16 6.40
CA LEU A 76 14.49 1.56 5.92
C LEU A 76 14.88 0.84 4.62
N ALA A 77 14.43 -0.41 4.45
CA ALA A 77 14.62 -1.18 3.22
C ALA A 77 13.75 -0.70 2.02
N THR A 78 12.82 0.23 2.19
CA THR A 78 11.96 0.72 1.08
C THR A 78 12.64 1.68 0.11
N GLY A 79 13.74 2.32 0.53
CA GLY A 79 14.32 3.46 -0.19
C GLY A 79 13.49 4.75 -0.13
N LEU A 80 12.44 4.81 0.71
CA LEU A 80 11.60 6.00 0.96
C LEU A 80 12.03 6.77 2.24
N VAL A 81 13.15 6.38 2.84
CA VAL A 81 13.77 7.02 4.01
C VAL A 81 15.23 7.32 3.64
N ASN A 82 15.77 8.43 4.15
CA ASN A 82 17.05 9.02 3.75
C ASN A 82 17.02 9.66 2.35
N ASP A 83 15.89 10.25 1.98
CA ASP A 83 15.82 11.31 0.98
C ASP A 83 16.27 12.63 1.62
N THR A 84 16.76 13.56 0.80
CA THR A 84 17.05 14.98 1.09
C THR A 84 15.98 15.69 1.93
N ASN A 85 14.70 15.29 1.79
CA ASN A 85 13.56 15.88 2.49
C ASN A 85 12.99 15.00 3.62
N PHE A 86 13.54 13.81 3.87
CA PHE A 86 13.02 12.89 4.90
C PHE A 86 14.11 11.91 5.39
N SER A 87 14.78 12.27 6.49
CA SER A 87 15.86 11.47 7.07
C SER A 87 15.34 10.29 7.91
N GLU A 88 16.23 9.36 8.27
CA GLU A 88 15.93 8.32 9.27
C GLU A 88 15.53 8.90 10.64
N ALA A 89 16.01 10.08 11.02
CA ALA A 89 15.58 10.75 12.24
C ALA A 89 14.13 11.28 12.15
N ASP A 90 13.75 11.83 10.98
CA ASP A 90 12.38 12.25 10.69
C ASP A 90 11.43 11.04 10.67
N PHE A 91 11.84 9.94 10.02
CA PHE A 91 11.11 8.69 10.04
C PHE A 91 10.90 8.14 11.46
N ARG A 92 11.98 8.00 12.26
CA ARG A 92 11.91 7.46 13.62
C ARG A 92 11.13 8.35 14.58
N SER A 93 11.15 9.67 14.39
CA SER A 93 10.35 10.61 15.18
C SER A 93 8.88 10.62 14.77
N SER A 94 8.56 10.37 13.48
CA SER A 94 7.22 10.54 12.91
C SER A 94 6.08 9.76 13.55
N PHE A 95 6.36 8.61 14.18
CA PHE A 95 5.34 7.71 14.72
C PHE A 95 5.70 7.14 16.10
N ARG A 96 4.70 6.58 16.78
CA ARG A 96 4.87 5.61 17.87
C ARG A 96 3.94 4.42 17.61
N LEU A 97 4.29 3.26 18.15
CA LEU A 97 3.45 2.06 18.16
C LEU A 97 2.97 1.83 19.59
N ASN A 98 1.66 1.76 19.82
CA ASN A 98 1.11 1.48 21.16
C ASN A 98 1.02 -0.03 21.45
N ALA A 99 0.71 -0.39 22.70
CA ALA A 99 0.60 -1.79 23.13
C ALA A 99 -0.54 -2.58 22.46
N LEU A 100 -1.46 -1.91 21.74
CA LEU A 100 -2.53 -2.52 20.95
C LEU A 100 -2.14 -2.73 19.47
N GLY A 101 -0.93 -2.34 19.07
CA GLY A 101 -0.45 -2.43 17.68
C GLY A 101 -0.92 -1.30 16.76
N GLN A 102 -1.50 -0.24 17.31
CA GLN A 102 -1.96 0.94 16.57
C GLN A 102 -0.83 1.94 16.40
N PHE A 103 -0.76 2.58 15.23
CA PHE A 103 0.24 3.62 14.95
C PHE A 103 -0.31 5.00 15.30
N ILE A 104 0.38 5.66 16.22
CA ILE A 104 0.14 7.04 16.62
C ILE A 104 1.06 7.94 15.80
N LEU A 105 0.48 8.79 14.95
CA LEU A 105 1.20 9.86 14.26
C LEU A 105 1.68 10.89 15.30
N HIS A 106 2.99 11.13 15.36
CA HIS A 106 3.63 12.00 16.36
C HIS A 106 4.03 13.37 15.78
N GLU A 107 4.49 13.40 14.53
CA GLU A 107 4.82 14.62 13.77
C GLU A 107 3.85 14.76 12.60
N PRO A 108 2.78 15.59 12.70
CA PRO A 108 1.72 15.64 11.68
C PRO A 108 2.20 15.94 10.26
N ARG A 109 3.30 16.70 10.10
CA ARG A 109 3.93 16.97 8.80
C ARG A 109 4.32 15.70 8.03
N TRP A 110 4.76 14.64 8.72
CA TRP A 110 5.32 13.44 8.10
C TRP A 110 4.28 12.37 7.71
N HIS A 111 3.00 12.68 7.83
CA HIS A 111 1.91 11.73 7.58
C HIS A 111 1.89 11.14 6.15
N GLU A 112 2.25 11.92 5.12
CA GLU A 112 2.31 11.42 3.74
C GLU A 112 3.52 10.49 3.50
N ASN A 113 4.71 10.87 3.97
CA ASN A 113 5.93 10.04 3.89
C ASN A 113 5.72 8.70 4.61
N LEU A 114 5.19 8.77 5.84
CA LEU A 114 4.87 7.60 6.66
C LEU A 114 3.81 6.71 5.99
N ALA A 115 2.79 7.31 5.36
CA ALA A 115 1.78 6.56 4.62
C ALA A 115 2.32 5.86 3.36
N GLN A 116 3.23 6.50 2.60
CA GLN A 116 3.87 5.86 1.45
C GLN A 116 4.78 4.68 1.86
N ILE A 117 5.47 4.81 3.00
CA ILE A 117 6.24 3.73 3.63
C ILE A 117 5.29 2.60 4.05
N MET A 118 4.23 2.89 4.79
CA MET A 118 3.23 1.89 5.22
C MET A 118 2.58 1.18 4.04
N ALA A 119 2.15 1.91 3.01
CA ALA A 119 1.62 1.35 1.77
C ALA A 119 2.64 0.42 1.06
N THR A 120 3.93 0.61 1.28
CA THR A 120 4.99 -0.27 0.75
C THR A 120 5.20 -1.49 1.65
N VAL A 121 5.34 -1.32 2.96
CA VAL A 121 5.46 -2.42 3.93
C VAL A 121 4.23 -3.35 3.88
N ILE A 122 3.01 -2.83 3.75
CA ILE A 122 1.79 -3.62 3.55
C ILE A 122 1.88 -4.43 2.25
N ARG A 123 2.25 -3.80 1.13
CA ARG A 123 2.36 -4.47 -0.18
C ARG A 123 3.38 -5.61 -0.18
N GLU A 124 4.50 -5.46 0.51
CA GLU A 124 5.52 -6.51 0.63
C GLU A 124 5.04 -7.67 1.52
N ARG A 125 4.48 -7.38 2.70
CA ARG A 125 3.93 -8.43 3.60
C ARG A 125 2.81 -9.23 2.93
N LEU A 126 1.93 -8.57 2.17
CA LEU A 126 0.87 -9.24 1.40
C LEU A 126 1.38 -10.03 0.19
N LEU A 127 2.45 -9.54 -0.47
CA LEU A 127 3.09 -10.26 -1.57
C LEU A 127 3.60 -11.62 -1.09
N ILE A 128 4.31 -11.62 0.06
CA ILE A 128 4.81 -12.81 0.76
C ILE A 128 3.66 -13.73 1.20
N ALA A 129 2.58 -13.16 1.77
CA ALA A 129 1.40 -13.91 2.17
C ALA A 129 0.61 -14.53 1.00
N GLY A 130 0.94 -14.17 -0.26
CA GLY A 130 0.25 -14.70 -1.45
C GLY A 130 -1.16 -14.16 -1.64
N SER A 131 -1.51 -13.05 -0.99
CA SER A 131 -2.84 -12.45 -1.00
C SER A 131 -3.26 -11.96 -2.39
N LYS A 132 -4.54 -11.66 -2.59
CA LYS A 132 -4.98 -10.84 -3.72
C LYS A 132 -4.79 -9.37 -3.34
N ILE A 133 -4.20 -8.58 -4.23
CA ILE A 133 -3.73 -7.22 -3.93
C ILE A 133 -4.19 -6.25 -5.01
N SER A 134 -4.66 -5.07 -4.60
CA SER A 134 -4.85 -3.91 -5.46
C SER A 134 -4.17 -2.68 -4.85
N PHE A 135 -3.46 -1.87 -5.62
CA PHE A 135 -2.90 -0.61 -5.12
C PHE A 135 -2.92 0.54 -6.12
N GLU A 136 -3.03 1.76 -5.61
CA GLU A 136 -2.86 3.00 -6.38
C GLU A 136 -1.41 3.51 -6.34
N THR A 137 -0.96 4.13 -7.43
CA THR A 137 0.37 4.76 -7.49
C THR A 137 0.45 5.87 -8.54
N VAL A 138 1.30 6.86 -8.32
CA VAL A 138 1.72 7.82 -9.35
C VAL A 138 2.85 7.30 -10.26
N PHE A 139 3.32 6.07 -10.01
CA PHE A 139 4.39 5.39 -10.77
C PHE A 139 5.76 6.12 -10.76
N SER A 140 6.00 6.99 -9.78
CA SER A 140 7.19 7.85 -9.64
C SER A 140 8.56 7.17 -9.48
N HIS A 141 8.64 5.84 -9.42
CA HIS A 141 9.91 5.15 -9.11
C HIS A 141 9.94 3.71 -9.66
N GLU A 142 11.11 3.26 -10.10
CA GLU A 142 11.32 1.93 -10.69
C GLU A 142 11.01 0.76 -9.73
N SER A 143 11.04 0.97 -8.42
CA SER A 143 10.64 -0.05 -7.43
C SER A 143 9.19 -0.54 -7.59
N LYS A 144 8.34 0.20 -8.31
CA LYS A 144 6.99 -0.26 -8.71
C LYS A 144 7.04 -1.30 -9.85
N LEU A 145 8.02 -1.23 -10.76
CA LEU A 145 8.29 -2.26 -11.77
C LEU A 145 8.87 -3.52 -11.13
N ASP A 146 9.85 -3.38 -10.23
CA ASP A 146 10.44 -4.51 -9.51
C ASP A 146 9.41 -5.28 -8.67
N TYR A 147 8.52 -4.57 -7.96
CA TYR A 147 7.41 -5.19 -7.25
C TYR A 147 6.51 -6.04 -8.18
N MET A 148 6.19 -5.53 -9.38
CA MET A 148 5.44 -6.30 -10.37
C MET A 148 6.24 -7.48 -10.93
N ARG A 149 7.56 -7.35 -11.13
CA ARG A 149 8.43 -8.46 -11.53
C ARG A 149 8.40 -9.58 -10.49
N ARG A 150 8.63 -9.28 -9.21
CA ARG A 150 8.55 -10.23 -8.10
C ARG A 150 7.16 -10.84 -7.93
N ALA A 151 6.09 -10.07 -8.16
CA ALA A 151 4.73 -10.61 -8.17
C ALA A 151 4.50 -11.62 -9.31
N LYS A 152 5.02 -11.35 -10.52
CA LYS A 152 4.95 -12.29 -11.65
C LYS A 152 5.68 -13.60 -11.33
N GLU A 153 6.88 -13.50 -10.74
CA GLU A 153 7.69 -14.63 -10.28
C GLU A 153 6.99 -15.43 -9.17
N ALA A 154 6.28 -14.76 -8.25
CA ALA A 154 5.46 -15.38 -7.21
C ALA A 154 4.10 -15.95 -7.71
N GLY A 155 3.88 -15.98 -9.03
CA GLY A 155 2.71 -16.60 -9.68
C GLY A 155 1.46 -15.72 -9.79
N TYR A 156 1.57 -14.40 -9.67
CA TYR A 156 0.43 -13.49 -9.78
C TYR A 156 0.07 -13.20 -11.25
N LYS A 157 -1.23 -13.22 -11.58
CA LYS A 157 -1.73 -12.56 -12.79
C LYS A 157 -1.86 -11.06 -12.52
N ILE A 158 -1.07 -10.26 -13.24
CA ILE A 158 -0.98 -8.81 -13.05
C ILE A 158 -1.91 -8.09 -14.02
N TYR A 159 -2.54 -7.03 -13.54
CA TYR A 159 -3.37 -6.09 -14.30
C TYR A 159 -2.87 -4.67 -14.01
N LEU A 160 -2.41 -3.96 -15.04
CA LEU A 160 -2.02 -2.55 -14.94
C LEU A 160 -3.07 -1.70 -15.63
N TYR A 161 -3.66 -0.75 -14.89
CA TYR A 161 -4.59 0.25 -15.39
C TYR A 161 -3.88 1.59 -15.34
N PHE A 162 -3.52 2.16 -16.49
CA PHE A 162 -2.93 3.50 -16.55
C PHE A 162 -4.03 4.52 -16.89
N ILE A 163 -4.15 5.56 -16.06
CA ILE A 163 -5.27 6.49 -16.06
C ILE A 163 -4.71 7.91 -16.18
N ALA A 164 -4.94 8.52 -17.34
CA ALA A 164 -4.50 9.86 -17.71
C ALA A 164 -5.64 10.62 -18.40
N THR A 165 -5.48 11.94 -18.48
CA THR A 165 -6.43 12.92 -19.02
C THR A 165 -5.70 13.89 -19.93
#